data_AF-A0A1M4YDH2-F1
#
_entry.id   AF-A0A1M4YDH2-F1
#
_cell.length_a   1.000
_cell.length_b   1.000
_cell.length_c   1.000
_cell.angle_alpha   90.00
_cell.angle_beta   90.00
_cell.angle_gamma   90.00
#
_symmetry.space_group_name_H-M   'P 1'
#
loop_
_entity.id
_entity.type
_entity.pdbx_description
1 polymer ?
#
loop_
_entity_poly.entity_id
_entity_poly.type
_entity_poly.pdbx_seq_one_letter_code
_entity_poly.pdbx_strand_id
1 'polypeptide(L)'
;MQYPNVLNDFLNYLSTIRAKSPNTVQAYFYDLQLFLRYMLWYKKYNSSNSIDIESIDVNEVDYDFLKTITLSDLYAFLSYVTNKRNNSARARARKVASLRAYFKYLVNKAHVLDNDPTRELESPKISQRQPVYLTLDESKELLNSVEGPYKERDKAILTIFLNCGLRLSELVGINLEDIKDDTLTVIGKGDKQRTVYLNNACIKALKEYMKVRPQDGVKDKNALFLSRNKRRISAKTVQYIVKKYIKAAGLNTKKYSTHKLRHTAATLMYKYGDVDIRTLQHLLGHANISTTQIYTHIDDKKIRDAVNKNPLSNG
;
A
#
# COMPACT_ATOMS: atom_id res chain seq x y z
N MET A 1 2.93 -25.16 -7.25
CA MET A 1 3.13 -25.03 -5.79
C MET A 1 2.07 -25.90 -5.15
N GLN A 2 2.46 -26.94 -4.41
CA GLN A 2 1.51 -27.90 -3.83
C GLN A 2 1.06 -27.37 -2.47
N TYR A 3 -0.25 -27.27 -2.28
CA TYR A 3 -0.89 -26.84 -1.04
C TYR A 3 -1.96 -27.88 -0.69
N PRO A 4 -2.34 -28.03 0.59
CA PRO A 4 -3.46 -28.90 0.94
C PRO A 4 -4.72 -28.44 0.21
N ASN A 5 -5.54 -29.41 -0.22
CA ASN A 5 -6.75 -29.15 -1.00
C ASN A 5 -7.66 -28.11 -0.33
N VAL A 6 -7.78 -28.18 1.00
CA VAL A 6 -8.58 -27.24 1.81
C VAL A 6 -8.14 -25.77 1.65
N LEU A 7 -6.85 -25.52 1.45
CA LEU A 7 -6.32 -24.18 1.20
C LEU A 7 -6.47 -23.80 -0.27
N ASN A 8 -6.25 -24.74 -1.18
CA ASN A 8 -6.37 -24.52 -2.62
C ASN A 8 -7.79 -24.06 -3.00
N ASP A 9 -8.82 -24.68 -2.44
CA ASP A 9 -10.23 -24.33 -2.68
C ASP A 9 -10.51 -22.87 -2.30
N PHE A 10 -10.03 -22.44 -1.14
CA PHE A 10 -10.17 -21.05 -0.71
C PHE A 10 -9.40 -20.06 -1.60
N LEU A 11 -8.17 -20.39 -2.01
CA LEU A 11 -7.37 -19.53 -2.87
C LEU A 11 -8.00 -19.40 -4.27
N ASN A 12 -8.57 -20.48 -4.81
CA ASN A 12 -9.35 -20.48 -6.05
C ASN A 12 -10.62 -19.63 -5.92
N TYR A 13 -11.33 -19.73 -4.79
CA TYR A 13 -12.46 -18.85 -4.51
C TYR A 13 -12.04 -17.37 -4.48
N LEU A 14 -10.88 -17.05 -3.87
CA LEU A 14 -10.37 -15.68 -3.83
C LEU A 14 -9.97 -15.15 -5.22
N SER A 15 -9.29 -15.97 -6.04
CA SER A 15 -8.82 -15.57 -7.37
C SER A 15 -9.97 -15.49 -8.37
N THR A 16 -10.77 -16.55 -8.48
CA THR A 16 -11.77 -16.72 -9.55
C THR A 16 -13.08 -16.02 -9.21
N ILE A 17 -13.64 -16.26 -8.03
CA ILE A 17 -14.98 -15.76 -7.68
C ILE A 17 -14.90 -14.33 -7.12
N ARG A 18 -13.88 -14.05 -6.29
CA ARG A 18 -13.71 -12.73 -5.67
C ARG A 18 -12.82 -11.79 -6.46
N ALA A 19 -12.30 -12.24 -7.61
CA ALA A 19 -11.43 -11.49 -8.51
C ALA A 19 -10.31 -10.73 -7.77
N LYS A 20 -9.72 -11.35 -6.73
CA LYS A 20 -8.64 -10.73 -5.97
C LYS A 20 -7.35 -10.75 -6.78
N SER A 21 -6.56 -9.68 -6.64
CA SER A 21 -5.28 -9.59 -7.37
C SER A 21 -4.32 -10.71 -6.94
N PRO A 22 -3.42 -11.17 -7.81
CA PRO A 22 -2.45 -12.23 -7.50
C PRO A 22 -1.65 -11.95 -6.22
N ASN A 23 -1.23 -10.70 -6.00
CA ASN A 23 -0.51 -10.29 -4.79
C ASN A 23 -1.37 -10.42 -3.52
N THR A 24 -2.68 -10.18 -3.64
CA THR A 24 -3.60 -10.38 -2.51
C THR A 24 -3.69 -11.86 -2.20
N VAL A 25 -3.96 -12.70 -3.20
CA VAL A 25 -4.05 -14.17 -3.03
C VAL A 25 -2.76 -14.73 -2.42
N GLN A 26 -1.60 -14.29 -2.91
CA GLN A 26 -0.30 -14.69 -2.38
C GLN A 26 -0.11 -14.31 -0.90
N ALA A 27 -0.59 -13.13 -0.49
CA ALA A 27 -0.51 -12.70 0.90
C ALA A 27 -1.39 -13.56 1.83
N TYR A 28 -2.60 -13.91 1.39
CA TYR A 28 -3.46 -14.87 2.11
C TYR A 28 -2.79 -16.23 2.21
N PHE A 29 -2.23 -16.73 1.10
CA PHE A 29 -1.51 -17.99 1.06
C PHE A 29 -0.38 -18.04 2.10
N TYR A 30 0.53 -17.07 2.12
CA TYR A 30 1.64 -17.08 3.08
C TYR A 30 1.18 -16.97 4.54
N ASP A 31 0.13 -16.19 4.81
CA ASP A 31 -0.41 -16.08 6.16
C ASP A 31 -1.04 -17.40 6.64
N LEU A 32 -1.82 -18.06 5.77
CA LEU A 32 -2.51 -19.31 6.07
C LEU A 32 -1.56 -20.51 6.10
N GLN A 33 -0.56 -20.58 5.21
CA GLN A 33 0.44 -21.64 5.23
C GLN A 33 1.21 -21.63 6.55
N LEU A 34 1.65 -20.47 7.03
CA LEU A 34 2.33 -20.35 8.32
C LEU A 34 1.41 -20.79 9.47
N PHE A 35 0.13 -20.44 9.41
CA PHE A 35 -0.86 -20.86 10.40
C PHE A 35 -1.02 -22.39 10.42
N LEU A 36 -1.22 -23.02 9.26
CA LEU A 36 -1.40 -24.47 9.15
C LEU A 36 -0.16 -25.23 9.66
N ARG A 37 1.06 -24.78 9.28
CA ARG A 37 2.31 -25.34 9.82
C ARG A 37 2.36 -25.28 11.33
N TYR A 38 2.02 -24.12 11.89
CA TYR A 38 2.00 -23.93 13.34
C TYR A 38 0.94 -24.82 14.01
N MET A 39 -0.25 -24.98 13.44
CA MET A 39 -1.30 -25.83 14.00
C MET A 39 -0.88 -27.31 14.03
N LEU A 40 -0.25 -27.81 12.95
CA LEU A 40 0.30 -29.16 12.93
C LEU A 40 1.38 -29.33 14.00
N TRP A 41 2.33 -28.39 14.08
CA TRP A 41 3.35 -28.38 15.13
C TRP A 41 2.75 -28.40 16.54
N TYR A 42 1.76 -27.54 16.77
CA TYR A 42 1.16 -27.33 18.09
C TYR A 42 0.35 -28.55 18.55
N LYS A 43 -0.54 -29.07 17.68
CA LYS A 43 -1.50 -30.13 18.05
C LYS A 43 -1.04 -31.55 17.70
N LYS A 44 -0.42 -31.74 16.53
CA LYS A 44 0.00 -33.09 16.06
C LYS A 44 1.37 -33.46 16.62
N TYR A 45 2.29 -32.52 16.62
CA TYR A 45 3.66 -32.73 17.10
C TYR A 45 3.89 -32.25 18.54
N ASN A 46 2.82 -31.93 19.28
CA ASN A 46 2.85 -31.53 20.69
C ASN A 46 3.87 -30.43 21.01
N SER A 47 4.05 -29.46 20.11
CA SER A 47 5.02 -28.37 20.25
C SER A 47 6.47 -28.83 20.43
N SER A 48 6.86 -29.97 19.83
CA SER A 48 8.22 -30.50 19.94
C SER A 48 9.27 -29.55 19.39
N ASN A 49 10.28 -29.23 20.22
CA ASN A 49 11.41 -28.39 19.82
C ASN A 49 12.37 -29.10 18.84
N SER A 50 12.26 -30.42 18.66
CA SER A 50 13.08 -31.17 17.71
C SER A 50 12.63 -31.04 16.25
N ILE A 51 11.45 -30.44 16.02
CA ILE A 51 10.87 -30.29 14.70
C ILE A 51 10.91 -28.82 14.30
N ASP A 52 11.58 -28.55 13.18
CA ASP A 52 11.51 -27.23 12.56
C ASP A 52 10.11 -27.03 11.94
N ILE A 53 9.42 -25.98 12.38
CA ILE A 53 8.09 -25.61 11.86
C ILE A 53 8.14 -25.36 10.34
N GLU A 54 9.26 -24.89 9.81
CA GLU A 54 9.37 -24.60 8.38
C GLU A 54 9.46 -25.85 7.49
N SER A 55 9.87 -26.99 8.06
CA SER A 55 9.96 -28.26 7.34
C SER A 55 8.65 -29.06 7.35
N ILE A 56 7.66 -28.65 8.15
CA ILE A 56 6.37 -29.33 8.24
C ILE A 56 5.61 -29.23 6.91
N ASP A 57 5.23 -30.39 6.37
CA ASP A 57 4.34 -30.48 5.23
C ASP A 57 2.89 -30.20 5.66
N VAL A 58 2.29 -29.21 5.02
CA VAL A 58 0.90 -28.81 5.27
C VAL A 58 -0.10 -29.60 4.44
N ASN A 59 0.33 -30.42 3.49
CA ASN A 59 -0.56 -31.22 2.65
C ASN A 59 -1.38 -32.25 3.46
N GLU A 60 -0.91 -32.59 4.66
CA GLU A 60 -1.61 -33.49 5.59
C GLU A 60 -2.83 -32.84 6.26
N VAL A 61 -3.07 -31.53 6.07
CA VAL A 61 -4.21 -30.85 6.67
C VAL A 61 -5.49 -31.10 5.86
N ASP A 62 -6.45 -31.77 6.49
CA ASP A 62 -7.80 -32.01 5.98
C ASP A 62 -8.86 -31.21 6.76
N TYR A 63 -10.13 -31.39 6.37
CA TYR A 63 -11.25 -30.70 7.01
C TYR A 63 -11.48 -31.15 8.46
N ASP A 64 -11.17 -32.40 8.80
CA ASP A 64 -11.35 -32.92 10.16
C ASP A 64 -10.33 -32.34 11.12
N PHE A 65 -9.08 -32.17 10.68
CA PHE A 65 -8.09 -31.41 11.43
C PHE A 65 -8.55 -29.97 11.67
N LEU A 66 -9.11 -29.30 10.66
CA LEU A 66 -9.61 -27.92 10.81
C LEU A 66 -10.76 -27.79 11.82
N LYS A 67 -11.59 -28.84 11.98
CA LYS A 67 -12.65 -28.87 13.02
C LYS A 67 -12.09 -28.89 14.44
N THR A 68 -10.86 -29.36 14.65
CA THR A 68 -10.21 -29.37 15.97
C THR A 68 -9.68 -28.01 16.42
N ILE A 69 -9.72 -27.00 15.55
CA ILE A 69 -9.17 -25.68 15.81
C ILE A 69 -10.16 -24.87 16.66
N THR A 70 -9.69 -24.46 17.83
CA THR A 70 -10.44 -23.67 18.81
C THR A 70 -9.94 -22.23 18.87
N LEU A 71 -10.72 -21.36 19.51
CA LEU A 71 -10.29 -19.99 19.80
C LEU A 71 -8.95 -19.94 20.59
N SER A 72 -8.73 -20.88 21.50
CA SER A 72 -7.48 -20.98 22.27
C SER A 72 -6.27 -21.27 21.37
N ASP A 73 -6.42 -22.15 20.40
CA ASP A 73 -5.36 -22.46 19.41
C ASP A 73 -5.01 -21.20 18.58
N LEU A 74 -6.01 -20.39 18.23
CA LEU A 74 -5.79 -19.12 17.53
C LEU A 74 -5.00 -18.12 18.37
N TYR A 75 -5.28 -18.02 19.67
CA TYR A 75 -4.49 -17.20 20.59
C TYR A 75 -3.06 -17.73 20.76
N ALA A 76 -2.87 -19.05 20.82
CA ALA A 76 -1.55 -19.67 20.84
C ALA A 76 -0.74 -19.31 19.58
N PHE A 77 -1.36 -19.35 18.40
CA PHE A 77 -0.74 -18.89 17.15
C PHE A 77 -0.35 -17.41 17.18
N LEU A 78 -1.23 -16.54 17.68
CA LEU A 78 -0.94 -15.11 17.82
C LEU A 78 0.23 -14.86 18.78
N SER A 79 0.32 -15.64 19.87
CA SER A 79 1.45 -15.62 20.80
C SER A 79 2.74 -16.05 20.10
N TYR A 80 2.72 -17.15 19.35
CA TYR A 80 3.87 -17.63 18.58
C TYR A 80 4.40 -16.58 17.59
N VAL A 81 3.53 -16.00 16.76
CA VAL A 81 3.97 -15.00 15.78
C VAL A 81 4.43 -13.70 16.44
N THR A 82 3.98 -13.41 17.66
CA THR A 82 4.49 -12.27 18.45
C THR A 82 5.89 -12.57 18.97
N ASN A 83 6.04 -13.68 19.70
CA ASN A 83 7.21 -13.94 20.53
C ASN A 83 8.36 -14.62 19.78
N LYS A 84 8.06 -15.40 18.73
CA LYS A 84 9.07 -16.14 17.96
C LYS A 84 9.36 -15.51 16.60
N ARG A 85 8.39 -14.81 16.01
CA ARG A 85 8.54 -14.15 14.69
C ARG A 85 8.66 -12.63 14.77
N ASN A 86 8.55 -12.04 15.97
CA ASN A 86 8.62 -10.59 16.19
C ASN A 86 7.64 -9.79 15.31
N ASN A 87 6.45 -10.36 15.00
CA ASN A 87 5.48 -9.68 14.15
C ASN A 87 4.92 -8.45 14.85
N SER A 88 5.01 -7.29 14.19
CA SER A 88 4.34 -6.07 14.63
C SER A 88 2.82 -6.23 14.75
N ALA A 89 2.16 -5.37 15.53
CA ALA A 89 0.69 -5.36 15.67
C ALA A 89 -0.05 -5.34 14.31
N ARG A 90 0.48 -4.61 13.32
CA ARG A 90 -0.08 -4.59 11.94
C ARG A 90 0.05 -5.92 11.23
N ALA A 91 1.19 -6.59 11.36
CA ALA A 91 1.40 -7.91 10.75
C ALA A 91 0.47 -8.95 11.39
N ARG A 92 0.27 -8.88 12.70
CA ARG A 92 -0.67 -9.75 13.43
C ARG A 92 -2.12 -9.48 13.06
N ALA A 93 -2.54 -8.22 13.00
CA ALA A 93 -3.89 -7.84 12.57
C ALA A 93 -4.20 -8.33 11.13
N ARG A 94 -3.20 -8.28 10.23
CA ARG A 94 -3.33 -8.86 8.88
C ARG A 94 -3.58 -10.37 8.93
N LYS A 95 -2.81 -11.11 9.75
CA LYS A 95 -3.00 -12.55 9.93
C LYS A 95 -4.38 -12.88 10.50
N VAL A 96 -4.86 -12.11 11.49
CA VAL A 96 -6.24 -12.24 12.00
C VAL A 96 -7.27 -12.06 10.89
N ALA A 97 -7.09 -11.06 10.02
CA ALA A 97 -7.98 -10.86 8.87
C ALA A 97 -7.93 -12.03 7.87
N SER A 98 -6.75 -12.60 7.61
CA SER A 98 -6.57 -13.78 6.76
C SER A 98 -7.29 -15.00 7.36
N LEU A 99 -7.15 -15.25 8.67
CA LEU A 99 -7.82 -16.32 9.38
C LEU A 99 -9.35 -16.16 9.33
N ARG A 100 -9.85 -14.98 9.66
CA ARG A 100 -11.30 -14.68 9.60
C ARG A 100 -11.88 -14.91 8.22
N ALA A 101 -11.20 -14.47 7.17
CA ALA A 101 -11.69 -14.68 5.81
C ALA A 101 -11.73 -16.18 5.45
N TYR A 102 -10.72 -16.94 5.88
CA TYR A 102 -10.62 -18.36 5.62
C TYR A 102 -11.69 -19.17 6.35
N PHE A 103 -11.80 -19.03 7.67
CA PHE A 103 -12.82 -19.76 8.45
C PHE A 103 -14.25 -19.32 8.09
N LYS A 104 -14.46 -18.03 7.79
CA LYS A 104 -15.75 -17.55 7.26
C LYS A 104 -16.10 -18.21 5.93
N TYR A 105 -15.13 -18.43 5.04
CA TYR A 105 -15.33 -19.18 3.80
C TYR A 105 -15.70 -20.64 4.08
N LEU A 106 -14.95 -21.31 4.97
CA LEU A 106 -15.19 -22.72 5.31
C LEU A 106 -16.63 -22.94 5.83
N VAL A 107 -17.14 -22.01 6.65
CA VAL A 107 -18.50 -22.09 7.20
C VAL A 107 -19.58 -21.67 6.20
N ASN A 108 -19.40 -20.52 5.54
CA ASN A 108 -20.50 -19.87 4.80
C ASN A 108 -20.49 -20.11 3.28
N LYS A 109 -19.45 -20.78 2.76
CA LYS A 109 -19.28 -21.02 1.32
C LYS A 109 -18.97 -22.47 1.01
N ALA A 110 -17.99 -23.05 1.70
CA ALA A 110 -17.66 -24.46 1.54
C ALA A 110 -18.61 -25.38 2.34
N HIS A 111 -19.23 -24.86 3.41
CA HIS A 111 -20.12 -25.61 4.30
C HIS A 111 -19.48 -26.87 4.90
N VAL A 112 -18.17 -26.78 5.20
CA VAL A 112 -17.37 -27.90 5.74
C VAL A 112 -17.14 -27.79 7.26
N LEU A 113 -17.43 -26.63 7.84
CA LEU A 113 -17.40 -26.37 9.27
C LEU A 113 -18.74 -25.80 9.73
N ASP A 114 -19.23 -26.26 10.87
CA ASP A 114 -20.49 -25.78 11.45
C ASP A 114 -20.31 -24.42 12.16
N ASN A 115 -19.15 -24.20 12.77
CA ASN A 115 -18.86 -23.02 13.58
C ASN A 115 -17.54 -22.36 13.16
N ASP A 116 -17.53 -21.02 13.17
CA ASP A 116 -16.34 -20.21 12.87
C ASP A 116 -15.56 -19.92 14.17
N PRO A 117 -14.37 -20.51 14.40
CA PRO A 117 -13.59 -20.30 15.61
C PRO A 117 -13.00 -18.88 15.71
N THR A 118 -13.09 -18.08 14.65
CA THR A 118 -12.53 -16.72 14.59
C THR A 118 -13.52 -15.62 14.97
N ARG A 119 -14.78 -15.97 15.27
CA ARG A 119 -15.84 -15.01 15.61
C ARG A 119 -15.43 -14.08 16.75
N GLU A 120 -14.97 -14.67 17.85
CA GLU A 120 -14.52 -13.95 19.05
C GLU A 120 -13.01 -13.67 19.06
N LEU A 121 -12.31 -13.87 17.93
CA LEU A 121 -10.87 -13.63 17.88
C LEU A 121 -10.56 -12.13 17.87
N GLU A 122 -10.02 -11.60 18.96
CA GLU A 122 -9.64 -10.20 19.00
C GLU A 122 -8.41 -9.89 18.13
N SER A 123 -8.41 -8.71 17.51
CA SER A 123 -7.26 -8.21 16.76
C SER A 123 -6.41 -7.31 17.66
N PRO A 124 -5.07 -7.36 17.58
CA PRO A 124 -4.21 -6.46 18.33
C PRO A 124 -4.54 -5.00 18.08
N LYS A 125 -4.56 -4.19 19.15
CA LYS A 125 -4.69 -2.72 19.05
C LYS A 125 -3.53 -2.19 18.20
N ILE A 126 -3.87 -1.55 17.08
CA ILE A 126 -2.90 -0.86 16.24
C ILE A 126 -2.83 0.57 16.74
N SER A 127 -1.72 0.95 17.37
CA SER A 127 -1.50 2.36 17.72
C SER A 127 -1.48 3.21 16.44
N GLN A 128 -2.33 4.24 16.43
CA GLN A 128 -2.33 5.24 15.37
C GLN A 128 -1.00 5.98 15.44
N ARG A 129 -0.20 5.88 14.38
CA ARG A 129 1.00 6.69 14.23
C ARG A 129 0.60 7.98 13.54
N GLN A 130 1.08 9.10 14.08
CA GLN A 130 0.91 10.39 13.43
C GLN A 130 1.40 10.33 11.97
N PRO A 131 0.67 10.95 11.04
CA PRO A 131 1.03 10.89 9.65
C PRO A 131 2.34 11.61 9.40
N VAL A 132 3.33 10.85 8.96
CA VAL A 132 4.62 11.37 8.53
C VAL A 132 4.51 11.87 7.08
N TYR A 133 4.79 13.15 6.86
CA TYR A 133 4.90 13.81 5.56
C TYR A 133 6.04 14.84 5.59
N LEU A 134 6.45 15.35 4.42
CA LEU A 134 7.47 16.39 4.29
C LEU A 134 6.85 17.78 4.48
N THR A 135 7.56 18.70 5.14
CA THR A 135 7.18 20.12 5.11
C THR A 135 7.34 20.70 3.71
N LEU A 136 6.81 21.91 3.50
CA LEU A 136 6.99 22.61 2.22
C LEU A 136 8.48 22.84 1.92
N ASP A 137 9.28 23.21 2.92
CA ASP A 137 10.70 23.49 2.72
C ASP A 137 11.52 22.21 2.54
N GLU A 138 11.25 21.14 3.30
CA GLU A 138 11.84 19.81 3.04
C GLU A 138 11.51 19.33 1.62
N SER A 139 10.31 19.67 1.10
CA SER A 139 9.90 19.32 -0.27
C SER A 139 10.69 20.12 -1.32
N LYS A 140 10.99 21.40 -1.06
CA LYS A 140 11.84 22.22 -1.93
C LYS A 140 13.29 21.72 -1.90
N GLU A 141 13.84 21.43 -0.72
CA GLU A 141 15.17 20.84 -0.55
C GLU A 141 15.31 19.52 -1.33
N LEU A 142 14.28 18.66 -1.25
CA LEU A 142 14.24 17.42 -2.02
C LEU A 142 14.29 17.65 -3.53
N LEU A 143 13.59 18.66 -4.05
CA LEU A 143 13.61 19.00 -5.48
C LEU A 143 14.90 19.69 -5.93
N ASN A 144 15.56 20.40 -5.02
CA ASN A 144 16.81 21.11 -5.27
C ASN A 144 18.03 20.19 -5.19
N SER A 145 17.96 19.09 -4.45
CA SER A 145 19.05 18.10 -4.36
C SER A 145 19.23 17.23 -5.62
N VAL A 146 18.41 17.45 -6.66
CA VAL A 146 18.38 16.61 -7.85
C VAL A 146 19.50 16.93 -8.82
N GLU A 147 20.54 16.11 -8.78
CA GLU A 147 21.71 16.21 -9.65
C GLU A 147 22.07 14.89 -10.37
N GLY A 148 23.01 15.00 -11.31
CA GLY A 148 23.58 13.88 -12.08
C GLY A 148 23.05 13.75 -13.51
N PRO A 149 23.44 12.68 -14.23
CA PRO A 149 23.19 12.52 -15.67
C PRO A 149 21.72 12.26 -16.04
N TYR A 150 20.85 11.99 -15.07
CA TYR A 150 19.41 11.77 -15.27
C TYR A 150 18.56 12.77 -14.49
N LYS A 151 19.13 13.93 -14.15
CA LYS A 151 18.50 14.91 -13.24
C LYS A 151 17.15 15.38 -13.75
N GLU A 152 16.96 15.58 -15.05
CA GLU A 152 15.69 16.03 -15.64
C GLU A 152 14.60 14.98 -15.45
N ARG A 153 14.92 13.70 -15.72
CA ARG A 153 14.01 12.56 -15.48
C ARG A 153 13.64 12.48 -14.00
N ASP A 154 14.65 12.47 -13.14
CA ASP A 154 14.47 12.22 -11.72
C ASP A 154 13.72 13.39 -11.05
N LYS A 155 13.98 14.63 -11.50
CA LYS A 155 13.25 15.83 -11.08
C LYS A 155 11.80 15.80 -11.53
N ALA A 156 11.51 15.39 -12.77
CA ALA A 156 10.13 15.21 -13.24
C ALA A 156 9.36 14.18 -12.39
N ILE A 157 9.98 13.04 -12.08
CA ILE A 157 9.38 12.00 -11.21
C ILE A 157 9.04 12.56 -9.82
N LEU A 158 9.99 13.26 -9.18
CA LEU A 158 9.79 13.82 -7.84
C LEU A 158 8.74 14.94 -7.83
N THR A 159 8.78 15.85 -8.82
CA THR A 159 7.80 16.92 -8.98
C THR A 159 6.40 16.35 -9.11
N ILE A 160 6.18 15.35 -9.96
CA ILE A 160 4.86 14.73 -10.11
C ILE A 160 4.42 14.04 -8.82
N PHE A 161 5.29 13.33 -8.10
CA PHE A 161 4.89 12.74 -6.82
C PHE A 161 4.42 13.77 -5.79
N LEU A 162 5.12 14.92 -5.72
CA LEU A 162 4.84 15.99 -4.76
C LEU A 162 3.64 16.87 -5.15
N ASN A 163 3.22 16.84 -6.42
CA ASN A 163 2.16 17.72 -6.94
C ASN A 163 0.90 17.00 -7.42
N CYS A 164 0.97 15.71 -7.74
CA CYS A 164 -0.15 14.98 -8.36
C CYS A 164 -0.67 13.86 -7.46
N GLY A 165 0.03 13.58 -6.35
CA GLY A 165 -0.34 12.54 -5.40
C GLY A 165 -0.52 11.17 -6.05
N LEU A 166 0.24 10.81 -7.09
CA LEU A 166 0.09 9.53 -7.81
C LEU A 166 0.54 8.31 -6.98
N ARG A 167 -0.03 7.14 -7.27
CA ARG A 167 0.52 5.86 -6.78
C ARG A 167 1.79 5.53 -7.54
N LEU A 168 2.68 4.75 -6.92
CA LEU A 168 3.91 4.28 -7.59
C LEU A 168 3.61 3.50 -8.88
N SER A 169 2.57 2.67 -8.86
CA SER A 169 2.14 1.92 -10.05
C SER A 169 1.58 2.82 -11.13
N GLU A 170 0.82 3.87 -10.76
CA GLU A 170 0.28 4.86 -11.69
C GLU A 170 1.44 5.58 -12.39
N LEU A 171 2.43 6.09 -11.65
CA LEU A 171 3.57 6.83 -12.22
C LEU A 171 4.43 5.98 -13.16
N VAL A 172 4.70 4.73 -12.80
CA VAL A 172 5.48 3.80 -13.64
C VAL A 172 4.70 3.40 -14.90
N GLY A 173 3.37 3.42 -14.82
CA GLY A 173 2.46 3.06 -15.91
C GLY A 173 2.25 4.14 -16.95
N ILE A 174 2.57 5.41 -16.67
CA ILE A 174 2.27 6.53 -17.57
C ILE A 174 2.86 6.32 -18.98
N ASN A 175 2.02 6.50 -19.98
CA ASN A 175 2.38 6.61 -21.39
C ASN A 175 2.45 8.08 -21.83
N LEU A 176 3.13 8.35 -22.94
CA LEU A 176 3.17 9.66 -23.55
C LEU A 176 1.76 10.18 -23.94
N GLU A 177 0.89 9.27 -24.41
CA GLU A 177 -0.49 9.59 -24.83
C GLU A 177 -1.44 9.93 -23.66
N ASP A 178 -1.08 9.54 -22.44
CA ASP A 178 -1.88 9.80 -21.25
C ASP A 178 -1.84 11.28 -20.86
N ILE A 179 -0.88 12.05 -21.40
CA ILE A 179 -0.69 13.48 -21.13
C ILE A 179 -1.25 14.29 -22.28
N LYS A 180 -2.20 15.17 -21.98
CA LYS A 180 -2.78 16.13 -22.92
C LYS A 180 -2.81 17.49 -22.25
N ASP A 181 -2.04 18.44 -22.76
CA ASP A 181 -1.88 19.78 -22.21
C ASP A 181 -1.51 19.78 -20.72
N ASP A 182 -2.45 20.17 -19.86
CA ASP A 182 -2.33 20.22 -18.41
C ASP A 182 -3.01 19.03 -17.72
N THR A 183 -3.39 18.00 -18.45
CA THR A 183 -4.06 16.80 -17.91
C THR A 183 -3.22 15.55 -18.07
N LEU A 184 -3.30 14.68 -17.07
CA LEU A 184 -2.73 13.34 -17.06
C LEU A 184 -3.83 12.34 -16.72
N THR A 185 -4.07 11.39 -17.62
CA THR A 185 -4.97 10.25 -17.36
C THR A 185 -4.20 9.15 -16.65
N VAL A 186 -4.74 8.62 -15.54
CA VAL A 186 -4.14 7.48 -14.84
C VAL A 186 -5.14 6.36 -14.62
N ILE A 187 -4.68 5.13 -14.76
CA ILE A 187 -5.46 3.92 -14.50
C ILE A 187 -5.24 3.49 -13.06
N GLY A 188 -6.31 3.60 -12.25
CA GLY A 188 -6.33 3.23 -10.84
C GLY A 188 -6.66 1.76 -10.60
N LYS A 189 -6.92 1.42 -9.32
CA LYS A 189 -7.30 0.05 -8.93
C LYS A 189 -8.67 -0.31 -9.51
N GLY A 190 -8.76 -1.49 -10.13
CA GLY A 190 -9.98 -1.98 -10.77
C GLY A 190 -10.26 -1.34 -12.12
N ASP A 191 -9.19 -0.94 -12.82
CA ASP A 191 -9.22 -0.34 -14.16
C ASP A 191 -9.99 0.98 -14.28
N LYS A 192 -10.24 1.64 -13.13
CA LYS A 192 -10.90 2.93 -13.10
C LYS A 192 -9.93 4.02 -13.50
N GLN A 193 -10.22 4.69 -14.62
CA GLN A 193 -9.49 5.87 -15.05
C GLN A 193 -9.87 7.08 -14.20
N ARG A 194 -8.91 7.99 -14.00
CA ARG A 194 -9.13 9.31 -13.42
C ARG A 194 -8.18 10.33 -14.03
N THR A 195 -8.66 11.55 -14.17
CA THR A 195 -7.86 12.68 -14.63
C THR A 195 -7.14 13.32 -13.46
N VAL A 196 -5.87 13.69 -13.67
CA VAL A 196 -5.05 14.44 -12.73
C VAL A 196 -4.57 15.69 -13.43
N TYR A 197 -4.81 16.85 -12.82
CA TYR A 197 -4.36 18.13 -13.37
C TYR A 197 -2.89 18.39 -13.01
N LEU A 198 -2.13 18.87 -13.99
CA LEU A 198 -0.71 19.17 -13.92
C LEU A 198 -0.55 20.68 -13.78
N ASN A 199 0.05 21.12 -12.68
CA ASN A 199 0.39 22.55 -12.54
C ASN A 199 1.63 22.92 -13.39
N ASN A 200 1.93 24.21 -13.44
CA ASN A 200 3.07 24.74 -14.19
C ASN A 200 4.41 24.08 -13.84
N ALA A 201 4.63 23.70 -12.58
CA ALA A 201 5.84 23.02 -12.16
C ALA A 201 5.95 21.60 -12.76
N CYS A 202 4.85 20.84 -12.78
CA CYS A 202 4.76 19.55 -13.44
C CYS A 202 5.02 19.67 -14.95
N ILE A 203 4.32 20.59 -15.62
CA ILE A 203 4.46 20.80 -17.06
C ILE A 203 5.89 21.18 -17.41
N LYS A 204 6.49 22.12 -16.66
CA LYS A 204 7.89 22.53 -16.87
C LYS A 204 8.85 21.35 -16.69
N ALA A 205 8.72 20.58 -15.61
CA ALA A 205 9.61 19.46 -15.34
C ALA A 205 9.48 18.36 -16.42
N LEU A 206 8.27 18.08 -16.90
CA LEU A 206 8.02 17.17 -18.00
C LEU A 206 8.65 17.67 -19.30
N LYS A 207 8.46 18.95 -19.65
CA LYS A 207 9.07 19.55 -20.85
C LYS A 207 10.60 19.44 -20.83
N GLU A 208 11.24 19.74 -19.70
CA GLU A 208 12.69 19.58 -19.58
C GLU A 208 13.14 18.13 -19.72
N TYR A 209 12.40 17.17 -19.14
CA TYR A 209 12.69 15.76 -19.34
C TYR A 209 12.52 15.32 -20.80
N MET A 210 11.47 15.78 -21.49
CA MET A 210 11.21 15.40 -22.88
C MET A 210 12.31 15.83 -23.85
N LYS A 211 13.03 16.91 -23.57
CA LYS A 211 14.21 17.34 -24.36
C LYS A 211 15.35 16.32 -24.33
N VAL A 212 15.50 15.59 -23.22
CA VAL A 212 16.60 14.63 -23.00
C VAL A 212 16.15 13.17 -22.95
N ARG A 213 14.85 12.92 -23.14
CA ARG A 213 14.30 11.56 -23.13
C ARG A 213 14.88 10.78 -24.32
N PRO A 214 15.50 9.61 -24.10
CA PRO A 214 16.04 8.80 -25.19
C PRO A 214 14.98 8.47 -26.24
N GLN A 215 15.36 8.55 -27.51
CA GLN A 215 14.50 8.15 -28.65
C GLN A 215 15.02 6.85 -29.29
N ASP A 216 16.33 6.75 -29.52
CA ASP A 216 16.94 5.60 -30.17
C ASP A 216 17.15 4.42 -29.22
N GLY A 217 16.86 3.20 -29.68
CA GLY A 217 17.08 1.97 -28.92
C GLY A 217 16.13 1.78 -27.72
N VAL A 218 15.03 2.54 -27.69
CA VAL A 218 13.98 2.40 -26.68
C VAL A 218 13.11 1.19 -26.99
N LYS A 219 12.92 0.31 -25.98
CA LYS A 219 12.11 -0.91 -26.14
C LYS A 219 10.61 -0.65 -26.07
N ASP A 220 10.19 0.24 -25.16
CA ASP A 220 8.80 0.66 -24.98
C ASP A 220 8.73 2.15 -25.34
N LYS A 221 8.37 2.44 -26.60
CA LYS A 221 8.34 3.81 -27.13
C LYS A 221 7.27 4.67 -26.45
N ASN A 222 6.20 4.04 -25.95
CA ASN A 222 5.06 4.73 -25.35
C ASN A 222 5.31 5.12 -23.90
N ALA A 223 6.15 4.38 -23.15
CA ALA A 223 6.45 4.68 -21.75
C ALA A 223 6.99 6.09 -21.55
N LEU A 224 6.35 6.91 -20.71
CA LEU A 224 6.86 8.26 -20.41
C LEU A 224 8.26 8.18 -19.80
N PHE A 225 8.41 7.47 -18.68
CA PHE A 225 9.66 7.39 -17.94
C PHE A 225 10.49 6.17 -18.31
N LEU A 226 11.74 6.43 -18.73
CA LEU A 226 12.70 5.41 -19.13
C LEU A 226 13.87 5.28 -18.14
N SER A 227 14.26 4.04 -17.88
CA SER A 227 15.49 3.70 -17.14
C SER A 227 16.75 3.98 -17.97
N ARG A 228 17.92 3.94 -17.33
CA ARG A 228 19.23 4.01 -18.02
C ARG A 228 19.36 3.02 -19.18
N ASN A 229 18.72 1.85 -19.06
CA ASN A 229 18.79 0.79 -20.06
C ASN A 229 17.71 0.94 -21.16
N LYS A 230 17.12 2.14 -21.31
CA LYS A 230 16.12 2.48 -22.35
C LYS A 230 14.87 1.58 -22.35
N ARG A 231 14.51 1.07 -21.18
CA ARG A 231 13.26 0.35 -20.90
C ARG A 231 12.40 1.18 -19.96
N ARG A 232 11.08 0.94 -19.96
CA ARG A 232 10.16 1.48 -18.95
C ARG A 232 10.77 1.38 -17.56
N ILE A 233 10.73 2.49 -16.82
CA ILE A 233 11.32 2.54 -15.49
C ILE A 233 10.58 1.58 -14.55
N SER A 234 11.31 0.84 -13.72
CA SER A 234 10.68 -0.10 -12.78
C SER A 234 10.25 0.62 -11.49
N ALA A 235 9.24 0.08 -10.81
CA ALA A 235 8.83 0.55 -9.49
C ALA A 235 10.00 0.55 -8.48
N LYS A 236 10.88 -0.47 -8.54
CA LYS A 236 12.08 -0.55 -7.70
C LYS A 236 13.06 0.58 -8.00
N THR A 237 13.26 0.91 -9.27
CA THR A 237 14.13 2.02 -9.70
C THR A 237 13.61 3.36 -9.21
N VAL A 238 12.30 3.60 -9.32
CA VAL A 238 11.68 4.83 -8.81
C VAL A 238 11.81 4.94 -7.29
N GLN A 239 11.61 3.84 -6.55
CA GLN A 239 11.84 3.82 -5.10
C GLN A 239 13.30 4.12 -4.75
N TYR A 240 14.24 3.61 -5.53
CA TYR A 240 15.66 3.93 -5.38
C TYR A 240 15.95 5.41 -5.64
N ILE A 241 15.42 5.99 -6.72
CA ILE A 241 15.54 7.43 -7.05
C ILE A 241 15.04 8.28 -5.87
N VAL A 242 13.84 7.98 -5.37
CA VAL A 242 13.27 8.71 -4.23
C VAL A 242 14.18 8.62 -3.00
N LYS A 243 14.67 7.42 -2.66
CA LYS A 243 15.60 7.26 -1.53
C LYS A 243 16.93 7.97 -1.73
N LYS A 244 17.47 7.96 -2.96
CA LYS A 244 18.71 8.65 -3.33
C LYS A 244 18.59 10.14 -3.02
N TYR A 245 17.52 10.79 -3.48
CA TYR A 245 17.36 12.24 -3.30
C TYR A 245 16.86 12.64 -1.91
N ILE A 246 16.12 11.77 -1.21
CA ILE A 246 15.88 11.97 0.23
C ILE A 246 17.22 12.03 0.98
N LYS A 247 18.15 11.10 0.68
CA LYS A 247 19.49 11.13 1.29
C LYS A 247 20.27 12.38 0.90
N ALA A 248 20.24 12.76 -0.38
CA ALA A 248 20.95 13.93 -0.89
C ALA A 248 20.46 15.25 -0.29
N ALA A 249 19.16 15.34 0.03
CA ALA A 249 18.57 16.48 0.74
C ALA A 249 18.81 16.47 2.27
N GLY A 250 19.62 15.55 2.80
CA GLY A 250 19.85 15.43 4.25
C GLY A 250 18.66 14.87 5.04
N LEU A 251 17.65 14.31 4.37
CA LEU A 251 16.42 13.83 4.98
C LEU A 251 16.50 12.34 5.37
N ASN A 252 15.68 11.94 6.34
CA ASN A 252 15.71 10.58 6.87
C ASN A 252 15.09 9.54 5.89
N THR A 253 15.94 8.71 5.30
CA THR A 253 15.55 7.64 4.35
C THR A 253 14.74 6.49 4.95
N LYS A 254 14.73 6.32 6.28
CA LYS A 254 13.85 5.38 6.97
C LYS A 254 12.45 5.96 7.20
N LYS A 255 12.33 7.29 7.20
CA LYS A 255 11.09 8.03 7.46
C LYS A 255 10.27 8.24 6.18
N TYR A 256 10.94 8.55 5.06
CA TYR A 256 10.30 8.96 3.81
C TYR A 256 10.43 7.91 2.70
N SER A 257 9.41 7.81 1.85
CA SER A 257 9.30 6.85 0.74
C SER A 257 8.30 7.38 -0.31
N THR A 258 8.15 6.72 -1.45
CA THR A 258 7.16 7.10 -2.50
C THR A 258 5.75 7.26 -1.94
N HIS A 259 5.33 6.40 -1.02
CA HIS A 259 4.04 6.51 -0.35
C HIS A 259 3.96 7.77 0.53
N LYS A 260 5.07 8.15 1.17
CA LYS A 260 5.11 9.37 1.98
C LYS A 260 5.12 10.63 1.14
N LEU A 261 5.75 10.62 -0.04
CA LEU A 261 5.66 11.73 -0.99
C LEU A 261 4.24 11.93 -1.51
N ARG A 262 3.51 10.85 -1.84
CA ARG A 262 2.07 10.95 -2.17
C ARG A 262 1.27 11.58 -1.03
N HIS A 263 1.56 11.19 0.20
CA HIS A 263 0.91 11.79 1.36
C HIS A 263 1.29 13.27 1.52
N THR A 264 2.56 13.62 1.31
CA THR A 264 3.01 15.01 1.29
C THR A 264 2.18 15.82 0.30
N ALA A 265 2.04 15.36 -0.94
CA ALA A 265 1.24 16.05 -1.95
C ALA A 265 -0.18 16.33 -1.47
N ALA A 266 -0.84 15.31 -0.93
CA ALA A 266 -2.19 15.44 -0.41
C ALA A 266 -2.29 16.42 0.76
N THR A 267 -1.35 16.36 1.71
CA THR A 267 -1.30 17.28 2.84
C THR A 267 -1.03 18.72 2.40
N LEU A 268 -0.14 18.94 1.43
CA LEU A 268 0.16 20.27 0.90
C LEU A 268 -1.04 20.84 0.14
N MET A 269 -1.72 20.04 -0.70
CA MET A 269 -2.97 20.44 -1.36
C MET A 269 -4.05 20.84 -0.34
N TYR A 270 -4.21 20.08 0.74
CA TYR A 270 -5.18 20.40 1.78
C TYR A 270 -4.85 21.70 2.55
N LYS A 271 -3.55 21.87 2.88
CA LYS A 271 -3.08 23.01 3.67
C LYS A 271 -3.05 24.31 2.89
N TYR A 272 -2.68 24.26 1.60
CA TYR A 272 -2.39 25.45 0.80
C TYR A 272 -3.30 25.63 -0.41
N GLY A 273 -4.02 24.59 -0.85
CA GLY A 273 -4.84 24.62 -2.07
C GLY A 273 -6.30 24.96 -1.85
N ASP A 274 -6.72 25.25 -0.62
CA ASP A 274 -8.11 25.54 -0.23
C ASP A 274 -9.14 24.51 -0.77
N VAL A 275 -8.72 23.24 -0.81
CA VAL A 275 -9.55 22.15 -1.33
C VAL A 275 -10.24 21.44 -0.16
N ASP A 276 -11.55 21.24 -0.27
CA ASP A 276 -12.28 20.42 0.70
C ASP A 276 -11.80 18.95 0.66
N ILE A 277 -12.03 18.24 1.76
CA ILE A 277 -11.51 16.88 1.94
C ILE A 277 -12.11 15.85 0.96
N ARG A 278 -13.35 16.04 0.50
CA ARG A 278 -14.04 15.15 -0.44
C ARG A 278 -13.50 15.36 -1.85
N THR A 279 -13.29 16.62 -2.24
CA THR A 279 -12.64 16.98 -3.50
C THR A 279 -11.22 16.43 -3.55
N LEU A 280 -10.47 16.52 -2.45
CA LEU A 280 -9.14 15.92 -2.34
C LEU A 280 -9.17 14.38 -2.43
N GLN A 281 -10.15 13.71 -1.82
CA GLN A 281 -10.31 12.25 -1.93
C GLN A 281 -10.55 11.81 -3.38
N HIS A 282 -11.40 12.55 -4.10
CA HIS A 282 -11.67 12.31 -5.51
C HIS A 282 -10.39 12.51 -6.34
N LEU A 283 -9.69 13.63 -6.13
CA LEU A 283 -8.43 13.97 -6.79
C LEU A 283 -7.31 12.97 -6.54
N LEU A 284 -7.33 12.23 -5.44
CA LEU A 284 -6.33 11.18 -5.17
C LEU A 284 -6.83 9.77 -5.54
N GLY A 285 -8.11 9.59 -5.86
CA GLY A 285 -8.70 8.29 -6.18
C GLY A 285 -8.63 7.29 -5.01
N HIS A 286 -8.88 7.76 -3.78
CA HIS A 286 -8.90 6.89 -2.59
C HIS A 286 -10.26 6.20 -2.46
N ALA A 287 -10.27 4.87 -2.54
CA ALA A 287 -11.45 4.05 -2.21
C ALA A 287 -11.61 3.80 -0.69
N ASN A 288 -10.66 4.25 0.15
CA ASN A 288 -10.66 3.91 1.58
C ASN A 288 -10.46 5.16 2.47
N ILE A 289 -11.41 5.34 3.39
CA ILE A 289 -11.65 6.50 4.26
C ILE A 289 -10.55 6.70 5.32
N SER A 290 -9.69 5.71 5.56
CA SER A 290 -8.64 5.74 6.60
C SER A 290 -7.52 6.77 6.38
N THR A 291 -7.43 7.37 5.20
CA THR A 291 -6.51 8.51 4.92
C THR A 291 -7.16 9.87 5.15
N THR A 292 -8.47 9.91 5.38
CA THR A 292 -9.24 11.12 5.67
C THR A 292 -9.03 11.59 7.11
N GLN A 293 -8.90 10.62 8.04
CA GLN A 293 -8.62 10.87 9.47
C GLN A 293 -7.25 11.54 9.71
N ILE A 294 -6.38 11.53 8.70
CA ILE A 294 -5.11 12.26 8.74
C ILE A 294 -5.35 13.77 8.70
N TYR A 295 -6.35 14.20 7.93
CA TYR A 295 -6.62 15.63 7.72
C TYR A 295 -7.48 16.23 8.84
N THR A 296 -8.25 15.42 9.58
CA THR A 296 -9.05 15.90 10.73
C THR A 296 -8.18 16.42 11.87
N HIS A 297 -6.93 15.95 12.01
CA HIS A 297 -5.99 16.48 13.00
C HIS A 297 -5.33 17.81 12.58
N ILE A 298 -5.44 18.21 11.30
CA ILE A 298 -4.85 19.44 10.77
C ILE A 298 -5.80 20.63 11.02
N ASP A 299 -6.99 20.38 11.57
CA ASP A 299 -8.16 21.25 11.47
C ASP A 299 -8.46 22.14 12.67
N ASP A 300 -7.73 22.08 13.80
CA ASP A 300 -8.08 22.91 14.97
C ASP A 300 -8.10 24.42 14.65
N LYS A 301 -7.22 24.87 13.74
CA LYS A 301 -7.21 26.26 13.27
C LYS A 301 -8.36 26.56 12.30
N LYS A 302 -8.65 25.67 11.35
CA LYS A 302 -9.76 25.84 10.39
C LYS A 302 -11.13 25.75 11.07
N ILE A 303 -11.27 24.88 12.07
CA ILE A 303 -12.46 24.78 12.92
C ILE A 303 -12.62 26.08 13.71
N ARG A 304 -11.56 26.59 14.33
CA ARG A 304 -11.60 27.89 15.03
C ARG A 304 -11.96 29.03 14.07
N ASP A 305 -11.38 29.08 12.88
CA ASP A 305 -11.69 30.10 11.87
C ASP A 305 -13.13 29.96 11.35
N ALA A 306 -13.66 28.73 11.19
CA ALA A 306 -15.05 28.49 10.80
C ALA A 306 -16.04 28.91 11.89
N VAL A 307 -15.72 28.64 13.16
CA VAL A 307 -16.50 29.12 14.31
C VAL A 307 -16.50 30.65 14.37
N ASN A 308 -15.35 31.28 14.15
CA ASN A 308 -15.22 32.74 14.13
C ASN A 308 -15.85 33.42 12.91
N LYS A 309 -16.10 32.66 11.82
CA LYS A 309 -16.83 33.12 10.63
C LYS A 309 -18.33 32.80 10.69
N ASN A 310 -18.82 32.27 11.82
CA ASN A 310 -20.24 32.08 12.02
C ASN A 310 -20.93 33.45 11.91
N PRO A 311 -21.95 33.64 11.07
CA PRO A 311 -22.66 34.92 10.95
C PRO A 311 -23.22 35.47 12.27
N LEU A 312 -23.35 34.62 13.28
CA LEU A 312 -23.80 34.94 14.64
C LEU A 312 -22.64 35.13 15.65
N SER A 313 -21.38 35.14 15.21
CA SER A 313 -20.22 35.26 16.11
C SER A 313 -20.04 36.64 16.71
N ASN A 314 -20.73 37.66 16.17
CA ASN A 314 -20.75 39.04 16.64
C ASN A 314 -22.14 39.43 17.15
N GLY A 315 -22.73 38.57 17.99
CA GLY A 315 -23.97 38.86 18.73
C GLY A 315 -23.70 39.61 20.02
#